data_AF-A0A938QI54-F1
#
_entry.id   AF-A0A938QI54-F1
#
_cell.length_a   1.000
_cell.length_b   1.000
_cell.length_c   1.000
_cell.angle_alpha   90.00
_cell.angle_beta   90.00
_cell.angle_gamma   90.00
#
_symmetry.space_group_name_H-M   'P 1'
#
loop_
_entity.id
_entity.type
_entity.pdbx_description
1 polymer ?
#
loop_
_entity_poly.entity_id
_entity_poly.type
_entity_poly.pdbx_seq_one_letter_code
_entity_poly.pdbx_strand_id
1 'polypeptide(L)'
;MRQKKIIAVFFILALSVSACAPALQDYREDYVKSHPDLDPRIREAILKGEAVVGMTQEQVMASCGAPNLTTRGQEAGKYCDYWGYKRFTVTIGPDGKVINVK
;
A
#
# COMPACT_ATOMS: atom_id res chain seq x y z
N MET A 1 27.79 -46.49 43.92
CA MET A 1 27.56 -45.37 44.86
C MET A 1 27.51 -44.06 44.07
N ARG A 2 26.33 -43.42 44.06
CA ARG A 2 26.06 -42.04 44.51
C ARG A 2 26.39 -40.91 43.51
N GLN A 3 25.30 -40.46 42.89
CA GLN A 3 24.92 -39.14 42.37
C GLN A 3 25.97 -38.02 42.22
N LYS A 4 25.79 -37.24 41.14
CA LYS A 4 25.32 -35.84 41.23
C LYS A 4 24.64 -35.43 39.91
N LYS A 5 23.33 -35.21 39.97
CA LYS A 5 22.59 -34.44 38.97
C LYS A 5 22.98 -32.98 39.17
N ILE A 6 23.51 -32.30 38.15
CA ILE A 6 23.48 -30.83 38.09
C ILE A 6 23.04 -30.43 36.69
N ILE A 7 21.95 -29.68 36.71
CA ILE A 7 21.16 -29.13 35.62
C ILE A 7 21.90 -27.92 35.05
N ALA A 8 22.03 -27.84 33.73
CA ALA A 8 22.31 -26.57 33.04
C ALA A 8 21.32 -26.44 31.89
N VAL A 9 20.18 -25.83 32.23
CA VAL A 9 19.15 -25.36 31.31
C VAL A 9 19.80 -24.42 30.30
N PHE A 10 20.08 -24.90 29.09
CA PHE A 10 20.44 -24.04 27.96
C PHE A 10 19.15 -23.49 27.33
N PHE A 11 18.50 -22.56 28.05
CA PHE A 11 17.46 -21.68 27.53
C PHE A 11 18.14 -20.63 26.63
N ILE A 12 18.60 -21.03 25.45
CA ILE A 12 19.09 -20.05 24.46
C ILE A 12 17.86 -19.39 23.85
N LEU A 13 17.49 -18.31 24.51
CA LEU A 13 16.91 -17.06 24.01
C LEU A 13 16.84 -16.95 22.47
N ALA A 14 15.86 -17.61 21.87
CA ALA A 14 15.41 -17.33 20.51
C ALA A 14 14.28 -16.28 20.57
N LEU A 15 14.63 -15.06 20.95
CA LEU A 15 13.73 -13.90 20.96
C LEU A 15 14.38 -12.76 20.16
N SER A 16 14.73 -13.03 18.90
CA SER A 16 14.87 -11.97 17.91
C SER A 16 13.47 -11.58 17.44
N VAL A 17 12.76 -10.80 18.26
CA VAL A 17 11.56 -10.10 17.83
C VAL A 17 12.02 -9.02 16.84
N SER A 18 12.01 -9.35 15.56
CA SER A 18 12.20 -8.35 14.50
C SER A 18 10.90 -7.57 14.37
N ALA A 19 10.82 -6.40 15.00
CA ALA A 19 9.72 -5.47 14.85
C ALA A 19 10.25 -4.05 14.79
N CYS A 20 10.34 -3.50 13.58
CA CYS A 20 9.75 -2.21 13.23
C CYS A 20 10.16 -1.82 11.81
N ALA A 21 9.33 -2.18 10.84
CA ALA A 21 8.96 -1.19 9.84
C ALA A 21 7.47 -0.93 10.07
N PRO A 22 7.00 0.30 10.34
CA PRO A 22 5.59 0.62 10.14
C PRO A 22 5.35 0.46 8.64
N ALA A 23 4.97 -0.76 8.27
CA ALA A 23 4.88 -1.19 6.90
C ALA A 23 3.57 -0.63 6.34
N LEU A 24 3.62 -0.04 5.14
CA LEU A 24 2.47 0.48 4.37
C LEU A 24 1.17 -0.35 4.43
N GLN A 25 1.26 -1.64 4.77
CA GLN A 25 0.17 -2.52 5.14
C GLN A 25 -0.81 -1.89 6.15
N ASP A 26 -0.31 -1.34 7.26
CA ASP A 26 -1.15 -0.81 8.33
C ASP A 26 -1.97 0.40 7.86
N TYR A 27 -1.35 1.28 7.05
CA TYR A 27 -2.01 2.46 6.51
C TYR A 27 -3.16 2.12 5.54
N ARG A 28 -2.97 1.12 4.68
CA ARG A 28 -4.02 0.65 3.75
C ARG A 28 -5.21 0.09 4.51
N GLU A 29 -4.94 -0.72 5.53
CA GLU A 29 -6.00 -1.29 6.37
C GLU A 29 -6.76 -0.21 7.12
N ASP A 30 -6.07 0.79 7.68
CA ASP A 30 -6.69 1.90 8.39
C ASP A 30 -7.54 2.77 7.46
N TYR A 31 -7.06 3.02 6.24
CA TYR A 31 -7.86 3.70 5.21
C TYR A 31 -9.14 2.91 4.90
N VAL A 32 -9.04 1.60 4.69
CA VAL A 32 -10.19 0.75 4.38
C VAL A 32 -11.18 0.62 5.54
N LYS A 33 -10.70 0.60 6.79
CA LYS A 33 -11.53 0.58 8.01
C LYS A 33 -12.29 1.89 8.21
N SER A 34 -11.65 3.01 7.91
CA SER A 34 -12.26 4.35 8.04
C SER A 34 -13.23 4.71 6.91
N HIS A 35 -13.19 3.97 5.79
CA HIS A 35 -14.08 4.17 4.64
C HIS A 35 -14.94 2.92 4.38
N PRO A 36 -15.94 2.63 5.22
CA PRO A 36 -16.79 1.44 5.10
C PRO A 36 -17.58 1.41 3.79
N ASP A 37 -17.87 2.58 3.20
CA ASP A 37 -18.67 2.70 1.97
C ASP A 37 -17.86 2.55 0.67
N LEU A 38 -16.57 2.19 0.77
CA LEU A 38 -15.76 1.91 -0.42
C LEU A 38 -16.38 0.80 -1.27
N ASP A 39 -16.42 1.04 -2.58
CA ASP A 39 -16.71 0.02 -3.57
C ASP A 39 -15.80 -1.21 -3.32
N PRO A 40 -16.35 -2.44 -3.29
CA PRO A 40 -15.57 -3.64 -2.98
C PRO A 40 -14.33 -3.83 -3.85
N ARG A 41 -14.39 -3.44 -5.13
CA ARG A 41 -13.25 -3.51 -6.05
C ARG A 41 -12.15 -2.53 -5.67
N ILE A 42 -12.53 -1.31 -5.29
CA ILE A 42 -11.57 -0.27 -4.86
C ILE A 42 -10.95 -0.67 -3.52
N ARG A 43 -11.75 -1.19 -2.59
CA ARG A 43 -11.27 -1.73 -1.31
C ARG A 43 -10.18 -2.78 -1.53
N GLU A 44 -10.45 -3.78 -2.36
CA GLU A 44 -9.51 -4.87 -2.62
C GLU A 44 -8.22 -4.35 -3.27
N ALA A 45 -8.34 -3.45 -4.25
CA ALA A 45 -7.19 -2.85 -4.90
C ALA A 45 -6.31 -2.05 -3.92
N ILE A 46 -6.89 -1.29 -2.99
CA ILE A 46 -6.14 -0.58 -1.94
C ILE A 46 -5.36 -1.55 -1.06
N LEU A 47 -6.00 -2.63 -0.60
CA LEU A 47 -5.33 -3.64 0.23
C LEU A 47 -4.18 -4.34 -0.51
N LYS A 48 -4.32 -4.53 -1.83
CA LYS A 48 -3.27 -5.12 -2.68
C LYS A 48 -2.18 -4.13 -3.08
N GLY A 49 -2.40 -2.83 -2.91
CA GLY A 49 -1.46 -1.80 -3.36
C GLY A 49 -1.51 -1.53 -4.86
N GLU A 50 -2.67 -1.77 -5.47
CA GLU A 50 -2.92 -1.59 -6.90
C GLU A 50 -3.76 -0.32 -7.15
N ALA A 51 -3.57 0.29 -8.31
CA ALA A 51 -4.43 1.35 -8.81
C ALA A 51 -5.36 0.79 -9.87
N VAL A 52 -6.65 1.14 -9.82
CA VAL A 52 -7.66 0.73 -10.81
C VAL A 52 -8.47 1.92 -11.30
N VAL A 53 -9.02 1.80 -12.51
CA VAL A 53 -9.89 2.83 -13.11
C VAL A 53 -11.08 3.16 -12.21
N GLY A 54 -11.37 4.44 -12.11
CA GLY A 54 -12.42 5.01 -11.26
C GLY A 54 -11.98 5.41 -9.85
N MET A 55 -10.77 5.02 -9.42
CA MET A 55 -10.22 5.50 -8.14
C MET A 55 -10.03 7.01 -8.14
N THR A 56 -10.25 7.66 -6.99
CA THR A 56 -9.84 9.06 -6.80
C THR A 56 -8.34 9.17 -6.59
N GLN A 57 -7.78 10.37 -6.75
CA GLN A 57 -6.38 10.65 -6.39
C GLN A 57 -6.04 10.20 -4.97
N GLU A 58 -6.91 10.47 -4.01
CA GLU A 58 -6.73 10.06 -2.61
C GLU A 58 -6.68 8.53 -2.47
N GLN A 59 -7.55 7.79 -3.16
CA GLN A 59 -7.54 6.33 -3.12
C GLN A 59 -6.29 5.73 -3.77
N VAL A 60 -5.78 6.35 -4.84
CA VAL A 60 -4.51 5.96 -5.45
C VAL A 60 -3.35 6.20 -4.47
N MET A 61 -3.34 7.33 -3.77
CA MET A 61 -2.35 7.61 -2.72
C MET A 61 -2.46 6.63 -1.55
N ALA A 62 -3.69 6.31 -1.12
CA ALA A 62 -3.96 5.34 -0.07
C ALA A 62 -3.42 3.94 -0.43
N SER A 63 -3.57 3.56 -1.70
CA SER A 63 -3.13 2.27 -2.23
C SER A 63 -1.61 2.23 -2.47
N CYS A 64 -1.11 3.14 -3.31
CA CYS A 64 0.22 3.04 -3.91
C CYS A 64 1.26 3.97 -3.27
N GLY A 65 0.83 4.87 -2.39
CA GLY A 65 1.65 5.94 -1.85
C GLY A 65 1.90 7.07 -2.85
N ALA A 66 2.87 7.93 -2.52
CA ALA A 66 3.24 9.07 -3.36
C ALA A 66 3.86 8.61 -4.70
N PRO A 67 3.47 9.24 -5.83
CA PRO A 67 4.07 8.94 -7.11
C PRO A 67 5.55 9.37 -7.14
N ASN A 68 6.35 8.67 -7.92
CA ASN A 68 7.76 9.02 -8.16
C ASN A 68 7.89 10.24 -9.08
N LEU A 69 6.93 10.42 -9.99
CA LEU A 69 6.87 11.54 -10.92
C LEU A 69 5.42 11.99 -11.11
N THR A 70 5.19 13.29 -11.19
CA THR A 70 3.90 13.86 -11.56
C THR A 70 4.09 14.83 -12.72
N THR A 71 3.35 14.64 -13.79
CA THR A 71 3.39 15.51 -14.98
C THR A 71 1.97 15.87 -15.39
N ARG A 72 1.74 17.14 -15.74
CA ARG A 72 0.48 17.58 -16.33
C ARG A 72 0.58 17.54 -17.85
N GLY A 73 -0.44 17.01 -18.52
CA GLY A 73 -0.53 17.03 -19.97
C GLY A 73 -1.98 17.06 -20.47
N GLN A 74 -2.21 16.55 -21.68
CA GLN A 74 -3.54 16.53 -22.28
C GLN A 74 -3.83 15.20 -22.97
N GLU A 75 -5.02 14.65 -22.76
CA GLU A 75 -5.59 13.56 -23.56
C GLU A 75 -6.89 14.03 -24.20
N ALA A 76 -7.03 13.83 -25.51
CA ALA A 76 -8.22 14.23 -26.29
C ALA A 76 -8.66 15.70 -26.03
N GLY A 77 -7.69 16.62 -25.89
CA GLY A 77 -7.95 18.05 -25.66
C GLY A 77 -8.37 18.42 -24.24
N LYS A 78 -8.32 17.49 -23.29
CA LYS A 78 -8.61 17.74 -21.86
C LYS A 78 -7.35 17.60 -21.03
N TYR A 79 -7.17 18.49 -20.06
CA TYR A 79 -6.05 18.41 -19.13
C TYR A 79 -6.16 17.17 -18.23
N CYS A 80 -5.05 16.47 -18.07
CA CYS A 80 -4.93 15.30 -17.21
C CYS A 80 -3.59 15.34 -16.47
N ASP A 81 -3.54 14.61 -15.36
CA ASP A 81 -2.31 14.43 -14.58
C ASP A 81 -1.82 12.98 -14.76
N TYR A 82 -0.54 12.82 -15.07
CA TYR A 82 0.14 11.54 -15.19
C TYR A 82 1.00 11.31 -13.95
N TRP A 83 0.71 10.25 -13.22
CA TRP A 83 1.42 9.84 -12.01
C TRP A 83 2.24 8.60 -12.30
N GLY A 84 3.56 8.77 -12.33
CA GLY A 84 4.51 7.69 -12.56
C GLY A 84 4.92 7.01 -11.25
N TYR A 85 4.71 5.71 -11.18
CA TYR A 85 5.26 4.82 -10.16
C TYR A 85 6.38 3.97 -10.77
N LYS A 86 7.22 3.35 -9.93
CA LYS A 86 8.34 2.51 -10.40
C LYS A 86 7.98 1.45 -11.46
N ARG A 87 6.74 0.95 -11.45
CA ARG A 87 6.31 -0.19 -12.28
C ARG A 87 5.12 0.11 -13.21
N PHE A 88 4.45 1.24 -13.05
CA PHE A 88 3.24 1.56 -13.80
C PHE A 88 3.00 3.08 -13.75
N THR A 89 2.13 3.56 -14.61
CA THR A 89 1.67 4.95 -14.66
C THR A 89 0.16 5.00 -14.53
N VAL A 90 -0.33 5.98 -13.79
CA VAL A 90 -1.76 6.27 -13.62
C VAL A 90 -2.06 7.58 -14.36
N THR A 91 -3.08 7.56 -15.22
CA THR A 91 -3.63 8.79 -15.80
C THR A 91 -4.87 9.19 -15.00
N ILE A 92 -4.85 10.40 -14.46
CA ILE A 92 -5.96 11.01 -13.74
C ILE A 92 -6.65 12.01 -14.66
N GLY A 93 -7.95 11.80 -14.85
CA GLY A 93 -8.79 12.65 -15.66
C GLY A 93 -9.09 14.01 -15.00
N PRO A 94 -9.75 14.90 -15.75
CA PRO A 94 -10.12 16.23 -15.25
C PRO A 94 -11.04 16.22 -14.02
N ASP A 95 -11.75 15.11 -13.80
CA ASP A 95 -12.65 14.90 -12.65
C ASP A 95 -11.92 14.37 -11.41
N GLY A 96 -10.59 14.24 -11.46
CA GLY A 96 -9.78 13.74 -10.35
C GLY A 96 -9.84 12.22 -10.18
N LYS A 97 -10.36 11.48 -11.16
CA LYS A 97 -10.44 10.01 -11.13
C LYS A 97 -9.47 9.37 -12.11
N VAL A 98 -9.03 8.16 -11.78
CA VAL A 98 -8.21 7.34 -12.66
C VAL A 98 -9.01 6.97 -13.89
N ILE A 99 -8.51 7.35 -15.06
CA ILE A 99 -9.08 6.97 -16.36
C ILE A 99 -8.24 5.89 -17.06
N ASN A 100 -6.99 5.69 -16.64
CA ASN A 100 -6.10 4.70 -17.23
C ASN A 100 -4.98 4.26 -16.29
N VAL A 101 -4.54 3.01 -16.42
CA VAL A 101 -3.37 2.45 -15.73
C VAL A 101 -2.55 1.68 -16.77
N LYS A 102 -1.27 2.02 -16.92
CA LYS A 102 -0.36 1.50 -17.95
C LYS A 102 0.94 0.98 -17.35
#